data_AF-A0A3L6TF24-F1
#
_entry.id   AF-A0A3L6TF24-F1
#
_cell.length_a   1.000
_cell.length_b   1.000
_cell.length_c   1.000
_cell.angle_alpha   90.00
_cell.angle_beta   90.00
_cell.angle_gamma   90.00
#
_symmetry.space_group_name_H-M   'P 1'
#
loop_
_entity.id
_entity.type
_entity.pdbx_description
1 polymer ?
#
loop_
_entity_poly.entity_id
_entity_poly.type
_entity_poly.pdbx_seq_one_letter_code
_entity_poly.pdbx_strand_id
1 'polypeptide(L)'
;MQPHNQDGRLTRSNAKKATETEISNQYTEEADAAQQNDCQDGPTENGMDLADDLFDEEDRIRGPNIGKKLDRMTRSRKGRLPLVIEPGKKRPSSVMIAAKFATECNIAVRGHMSIFSHWKEYKKKSLRPIIWGYIERVCSKFERDKYSIHVQKACVDMLKKAVRQQRYKLKKKYFDAFPLHLVPKTSPVSSMSDGQWDTLVECWKNENKVLTCEKNKDNRTKVQFHQTTGSRSYEMQLIHLANKYQNEPPNALDIF
;
A
#
# COMPACT_ATOMS: atom_id res chain seq x y z
N MET A 1 0.83 23.09 58.07
CA MET A 1 1.61 23.46 56.89
C MET A 1 2.19 22.21 56.25
N GLN A 2 1.61 21.78 55.12
CA GLN A 2 2.23 21.09 53.98
C GLN A 2 1.15 21.02 52.89
N PRO A 3 1.39 21.46 51.65
CA PRO A 3 0.52 21.12 50.54
C PRO A 3 1.16 20.09 49.60
N HIS A 4 0.27 19.19 49.20
CA HIS A 4 0.34 18.16 48.17
C HIS A 4 0.84 18.72 46.82
N ASN A 5 1.82 18.06 46.19
CA ASN A 5 2.23 18.36 44.81
C ASN A 5 1.64 17.32 43.84
N GLN A 6 1.16 17.77 42.69
CA GLN A 6 0.53 16.97 41.64
C GLN A 6 1.57 16.60 40.56
N ASP A 7 1.67 15.32 40.21
CA ASP A 7 2.56 14.83 39.16
C ASP A 7 2.07 15.22 37.76
N GLY A 8 2.87 16.06 37.10
CA GLY A 8 2.67 16.53 35.73
C GLY A 8 3.05 15.49 34.68
N ARG A 9 2.15 15.32 33.71
CA ARG A 9 2.25 14.53 32.48
C ARG A 9 3.40 15.02 31.57
N LEU A 10 4.38 14.14 31.31
CA LEU A 10 5.48 14.38 30.38
C LEU A 10 5.00 14.39 28.91
N THR A 11 5.20 15.50 28.21
CA THR A 11 4.94 15.66 26.77
C THR A 11 6.21 15.73 25.93
N ARG A 12 6.03 15.37 24.65
CA ARG A 12 6.98 15.10 23.56
C ARG A 12 7.81 16.32 23.11
N SER A 13 8.59 16.88 24.01
CA SER A 13 9.56 17.95 23.72
C SER A 13 10.79 17.69 24.56
N ASN A 14 11.74 16.91 24.01
CA ASN A 14 13.18 16.93 24.28
C ASN A 14 13.83 15.67 23.71
N ALA A 15 14.09 15.68 22.40
CA ALA A 15 14.98 14.71 21.73
C ALA A 15 15.83 15.40 20.64
N LYS A 16 16.04 16.71 20.77
CA LYS A 16 16.61 17.60 19.73
C LYS A 16 18.13 17.82 19.85
N LYS A 17 18.89 16.95 20.50
CA LYS A 17 20.33 17.20 20.73
C LYS A 17 21.29 16.04 20.42
N ALA A 18 20.90 15.04 19.64
CA ALA A 18 21.78 13.87 19.42
C ALA A 18 21.95 13.39 17.96
N THR A 19 21.46 14.09 16.93
CA THR A 19 21.51 13.55 15.55
C THR A 19 22.22 14.42 14.53
N GLU A 20 22.87 15.52 14.94
CA GLU A 20 23.53 16.44 14.01
C GLU A 20 24.90 15.97 13.49
N THR A 21 25.47 14.87 13.98
CA THR A 21 26.88 14.50 13.64
C THR A 21 27.04 13.31 12.69
N GLU A 22 25.98 12.66 12.20
CA GLU A 22 26.12 11.43 11.36
C GLU A 22 25.60 11.52 9.92
N ILE A 23 25.13 12.67 9.44
CA ILE A 23 24.47 12.81 8.11
C ILE A 23 25.39 13.46 7.04
N SER A 24 26.72 13.33 7.15
CA SER A 24 27.64 13.94 6.17
C SER A 24 28.05 13.05 5.00
N ASN A 25 27.78 11.74 4.99
CA ASN A 25 28.39 10.84 4.00
C ASN A 25 27.39 9.98 3.21
N GLN A 26 26.37 10.57 2.57
CA GLN A 26 25.56 9.89 1.54
C GLN A 26 25.05 10.86 0.46
N TYR A 27 25.96 11.57 -0.20
CA TYR A 27 25.69 12.12 -1.53
C TYR A 27 26.82 11.71 -2.47
N THR A 28 26.54 10.72 -3.32
CA THR A 28 27.17 10.65 -4.62
C THR A 28 26.13 10.11 -5.60
N GLU A 29 25.91 10.93 -6.60
CA GLU A 29 25.03 10.77 -7.74
C GLU A 29 25.48 9.61 -8.62
N GLU A 30 24.53 8.96 -9.31
CA GLU A 30 24.77 8.48 -10.66
C GLU A 30 23.49 8.72 -11.47
N ALA A 31 23.59 9.72 -12.35
CA ALA A 31 22.66 10.01 -13.41
C ALA A 31 22.95 9.04 -14.57
N ASP A 32 21.97 8.24 -14.96
CA ASP A 32 22.11 7.36 -16.13
C ASP A 32 21.81 8.19 -17.39
N ALA A 33 22.87 8.42 -18.16
CA ALA A 33 22.89 9.11 -19.44
C ALA A 33 22.21 8.26 -20.52
N ALA A 34 21.39 8.92 -21.33
CA ALA A 34 20.86 8.37 -22.56
C ALA A 34 22.00 8.14 -23.57
N GLN A 35 22.25 6.89 -23.95
CA GLN A 35 23.04 6.58 -25.13
C GLN A 35 22.12 6.34 -26.32
N GLN A 36 22.22 7.26 -27.27
CA GLN A 36 21.78 7.13 -28.65
C GLN A 36 22.62 6.02 -29.31
N ASN A 37 21.97 5.03 -29.90
CA ASN A 37 22.63 4.14 -30.86
C ASN A 37 22.11 4.49 -32.25
N ASP A 38 23.01 5.09 -33.02
CA ASP A 38 22.94 5.36 -34.44
C ASP A 38 23.29 4.07 -35.20
N CYS A 39 22.41 3.63 -36.08
CA CYS A 39 22.69 2.57 -37.05
C CYS A 39 22.10 3.01 -38.39
N GLN A 40 22.95 3.56 -39.26
CA GLN A 40 22.68 3.69 -40.69
C GLN A 40 22.83 2.32 -41.36
N ASP A 41 21.87 1.97 -42.21
CA ASP A 41 22.08 1.28 -43.49
C ASP A 41 20.76 1.34 -44.29
N GLY A 42 20.85 1.70 -45.56
CA GLY A 42 19.81 1.52 -46.58
C GLY A 42 20.46 1.11 -47.91
N PRO A 43 19.73 1.03 -49.04
CA PRO A 43 18.28 0.97 -49.22
C PRO A 43 17.86 -0.21 -50.14
N THR A 44 16.57 -0.58 -50.17
CA THR A 44 15.96 -1.10 -51.40
C THR A 44 14.46 -0.83 -51.43
N GLU A 45 14.03 -0.18 -52.50
CA GLU A 45 12.67 0.15 -52.87
C GLU A 45 11.86 -1.12 -53.18
N ASN A 46 10.57 -1.13 -52.82
CA ASN A 46 9.44 -1.56 -53.65
C ASN A 46 8.16 -1.66 -52.82
N GLY A 47 7.04 -1.19 -53.38
CA GLY A 47 5.70 -1.69 -53.06
C GLY A 47 4.89 -0.83 -52.10
N MET A 48 4.26 0.20 -52.66
CA MET A 48 3.13 0.92 -52.08
C MET A 48 1.94 -0.04 -52.00
N ASP A 49 1.50 -0.41 -50.80
CA ASP A 49 0.16 -0.98 -50.57
C ASP A 49 -0.49 -0.27 -49.39
N LEU A 50 -1.45 0.58 -49.76
CA LEU A 50 -2.24 1.44 -48.91
C LEU A 50 -3.55 0.69 -48.64
N ALA A 51 -3.57 -0.17 -47.62
CA ALA A 51 -4.78 -0.87 -47.20
C ALA A 51 -4.78 -1.05 -45.68
N ASP A 52 -5.68 -0.31 -45.02
CA ASP A 52 -6.41 -0.70 -43.83
C ASP A 52 -5.66 -1.43 -42.71
N ASP A 53 -4.88 -0.66 -41.93
CA ASP A 53 -4.60 -1.02 -40.53
C ASP A 53 -5.42 -0.12 -39.60
N LEU A 54 -6.76 -0.24 -39.70
CA LEU A 54 -7.69 0.17 -38.66
C LEU A 54 -7.78 -0.94 -37.60
N PHE A 55 -6.62 -1.46 -37.16
CA PHE A 55 -6.57 -2.43 -36.06
C PHE A 55 -6.67 -1.66 -34.76
N ASP A 56 -7.78 -1.90 -34.06
CA ASP A 56 -8.07 -1.49 -32.71
C ASP A 56 -6.80 -1.39 -31.85
N GLU A 57 -6.43 -0.16 -31.45
CA GLU A 57 -5.57 0.04 -30.30
C GLU A 57 -6.37 -0.44 -29.06
N GLU A 58 -6.43 -1.76 -28.86
CA GLU A 58 -6.80 -2.31 -27.57
C GLU A 58 -5.81 -1.74 -26.56
N ASP A 59 -6.29 -0.77 -25.78
CA ASP A 59 -5.60 -0.23 -24.62
C ASP A 59 -4.93 -1.39 -23.89
N ARG A 60 -3.60 -1.45 -23.92
CA ARG A 60 -2.87 -2.54 -23.27
C ARG A 60 -3.06 -2.40 -21.76
N ILE A 61 -4.15 -2.95 -21.23
CA ILE A 61 -4.46 -2.89 -19.81
C ILE A 61 -3.40 -3.71 -19.09
N ARG A 62 -2.54 -3.01 -18.33
CA ARG A 62 -1.53 -3.66 -17.49
C ARG A 62 -2.23 -4.66 -16.56
N GLY A 63 -1.91 -5.94 -16.74
CA GLY A 63 -2.40 -7.02 -15.90
C GLY A 63 -2.01 -6.88 -14.42
N PRO A 64 -2.63 -7.66 -13.52
CA PRO A 64 -2.36 -7.57 -12.08
C PRO A 64 -0.87 -7.73 -11.75
N ASN A 65 -0.32 -6.87 -10.89
CA ASN A 65 1.06 -7.05 -10.42
C ASN A 65 1.19 -8.37 -9.64
N ILE A 66 2.15 -9.21 -10.06
CA ILE A 66 2.42 -10.56 -9.57
C ILE A 66 3.73 -10.66 -8.75
N GLY A 67 4.42 -9.55 -8.46
CA GLY A 67 5.61 -9.56 -7.61
C GLY A 67 6.93 -9.81 -8.33
N LYS A 68 6.92 -9.87 -9.68
CA LYS A 68 8.12 -10.16 -10.51
C LYS A 68 9.35 -9.30 -10.18
N LYS A 69 9.15 -8.03 -9.77
CA LYS A 69 10.28 -7.15 -9.41
C LYS A 69 10.99 -7.60 -8.14
N LEU A 70 10.27 -8.11 -7.12
CA LEU A 70 10.93 -8.66 -5.94
C LEU A 70 11.70 -9.94 -6.29
N ASP A 71 11.10 -10.85 -7.06
CA ASP A 71 11.77 -12.08 -7.49
C ASP A 71 13.01 -11.80 -8.36
N ARG A 72 12.99 -10.72 -9.17
CA ARG A 72 14.17 -10.28 -9.93
C ARG A 72 15.29 -9.83 -8.99
N MET A 73 14.98 -9.04 -7.96
CA MET A 73 15.96 -8.56 -6.98
C MET A 73 16.56 -9.71 -6.16
N THR A 74 15.73 -10.68 -5.77
CA THR A 74 16.20 -11.86 -5.05
C THR A 74 17.17 -12.68 -5.89
N ARG A 75 16.88 -12.86 -7.20
CA ARG A 75 17.75 -13.56 -8.14
C ARG A 75 19.07 -12.82 -8.38
N SER A 76 19.02 -11.53 -8.66
CA SER A 76 20.22 -10.73 -8.95
C SER A 76 21.16 -10.66 -7.74
N ARG A 77 20.61 -10.58 -6.52
CA ARG A 77 21.40 -10.57 -5.27
C ARG A 77 21.86 -11.97 -4.82
N LYS A 78 21.36 -13.05 -5.45
CA LYS A 78 21.50 -14.44 -4.96
C LYS A 78 21.07 -14.60 -3.49
N GLY A 79 20.08 -13.80 -3.06
CA GLY A 79 19.65 -13.73 -1.66
C GLY A 79 18.39 -12.91 -1.48
N ARG A 80 17.61 -13.20 -0.42
CA ARG A 80 16.37 -12.47 -0.11
C ARG A 80 16.68 -11.10 0.48
N LEU A 81 15.73 -10.17 0.38
CA LEU A 81 15.88 -8.85 0.98
C LEU A 81 15.67 -8.93 2.50
N PRO A 82 16.52 -8.27 3.33
CA PRO A 82 16.36 -8.27 4.77
C PRO A 82 15.11 -7.48 5.17
N LEU A 83 14.22 -8.10 5.95
CA LEU A 83 13.00 -7.49 6.46
C LEU A 83 13.17 -7.19 7.95
N VAL A 84 13.68 -6.00 8.22
CA VAL A 84 13.81 -5.45 9.58
C VAL A 84 12.72 -4.40 9.78
N ILE A 85 11.93 -4.57 10.84
CA ILE A 85 10.88 -3.62 11.23
C ILE A 85 11.10 -3.24 12.67
N GLU A 86 11.35 -1.95 12.88
CA GLU A 86 11.52 -1.36 14.21
C GLU A 86 10.23 -1.48 15.05
N PRO A 87 10.36 -1.58 16.39
CA PRO A 87 9.22 -1.60 17.29
C PRO A 87 8.34 -0.36 17.08
N GLY A 88 7.02 -0.57 16.99
CA GLY A 88 6.03 0.50 16.79
C GLY A 88 5.86 0.95 15.33
N LYS A 89 6.77 0.58 14.42
CA LYS A 89 6.61 0.87 12.98
C LYS A 89 5.80 -0.23 12.29
N LYS A 90 5.10 0.15 11.20
CA LYS A 90 4.26 -0.77 10.40
C LYS A 90 4.93 -1.24 9.12
N ARG A 91 6.09 -0.67 8.80
CA ARG A 91 6.87 -0.91 7.58
C ARG A 91 8.36 -0.78 7.92
N PRO A 92 9.24 -1.41 7.14
CA PRO A 92 10.68 -1.16 7.19
C PRO A 92 11.03 0.31 6.94
N SER A 93 12.15 0.76 7.48
CA SER A 93 12.65 2.14 7.33
C SER A 93 13.18 2.39 5.91
N SER A 94 13.75 1.38 5.25
CA SER A 94 14.15 1.44 3.84
C SER A 94 12.92 1.56 2.93
N VAL A 95 12.85 2.64 2.16
CA VAL A 95 11.75 2.93 1.21
C VAL A 95 11.57 1.80 0.19
N MET A 96 12.68 1.30 -0.36
CA MET A 96 12.65 0.24 -1.36
C MET A 96 12.06 -1.06 -0.78
N ILE A 97 12.55 -1.50 0.39
CA ILE A 97 12.09 -2.74 1.03
C ILE A 97 10.64 -2.56 1.48
N ALA A 98 10.27 -1.41 2.03
CA ALA A 98 8.90 -1.10 2.41
C ALA A 98 7.92 -1.19 1.24
N ALA A 99 8.32 -0.70 0.05
CA ALA A 99 7.51 -0.82 -1.16
C ALA A 99 7.34 -2.28 -1.60
N LYS A 100 8.40 -3.09 -1.55
CA LYS A 100 8.32 -4.53 -1.85
C LYS A 100 7.45 -5.27 -0.87
N PHE A 101 7.68 -5.07 0.42
CA PHE A 101 6.88 -5.64 1.50
C PHE A 101 5.40 -5.32 1.32
N ALA A 102 5.06 -4.05 1.08
CA ALA A 102 3.67 -3.64 0.87
C ALA A 102 3.05 -4.28 -0.39
N THR A 103 3.84 -4.43 -1.46
CA THR A 103 3.39 -5.07 -2.70
C THR A 103 3.08 -6.55 -2.47
N GLU A 104 3.98 -7.29 -1.81
CA GLU A 104 3.79 -8.70 -1.49
C GLU A 104 2.59 -8.94 -0.57
N CYS A 105 2.39 -8.10 0.45
CA CYS A 105 1.18 -8.15 1.27
C CYS A 105 -0.09 -8.03 0.40
N ASN A 106 -0.13 -7.09 -0.53
CA ASN A 106 -1.27 -6.90 -1.42
C ASN A 106 -1.46 -8.05 -2.43
N ILE A 107 -0.38 -8.70 -2.88
CA ILE A 107 -0.44 -9.89 -3.74
C ILE A 107 -1.02 -11.08 -2.95
N ALA A 108 -0.49 -11.33 -1.74
CA ALA A 108 -0.92 -12.43 -0.90
C ALA A 108 -2.42 -12.32 -0.56
N VAL A 109 -2.90 -11.12 -0.21
CA VAL A 109 -4.33 -10.90 0.06
C VAL A 109 -5.21 -11.16 -1.17
N ARG A 110 -4.80 -10.68 -2.36
CA ARG A 110 -5.59 -10.85 -3.59
C ARG A 110 -5.77 -12.29 -4.00
N GLY A 111 -4.74 -13.12 -3.83
CA GLY A 111 -4.77 -14.50 -4.32
C GLY A 111 -5.35 -15.50 -3.34
N HIS A 112 -5.24 -15.26 -2.03
CA HIS A 112 -5.37 -16.34 -1.04
C HIS A 112 -6.23 -15.99 0.17
N MET A 113 -6.57 -14.72 0.38
CA MET A 113 -7.35 -14.33 1.54
C MET A 113 -8.83 -14.22 1.20
N SER A 114 -9.66 -14.91 1.99
CA SER A 114 -11.09 -14.65 2.04
C SER A 114 -11.35 -13.25 2.60
N ILE A 115 -12.32 -12.54 2.02
CA ILE A 115 -12.65 -11.16 2.37
C ILE A 115 -13.93 -11.16 3.22
N PHE A 116 -13.78 -11.09 4.54
CA PHE A 116 -14.92 -11.08 5.46
C PHE A 116 -15.55 -9.69 5.58
N SER A 117 -16.76 -9.61 6.15
CA SER A 117 -17.49 -8.35 6.34
C SER A 117 -16.90 -7.48 7.45
N HIS A 118 -16.39 -8.09 8.53
CA HIS A 118 -15.90 -7.36 9.69
C HIS A 118 -14.50 -7.82 10.12
N TRP A 119 -13.64 -6.89 10.55
CA TRP A 119 -12.29 -7.23 11.04
C TRP A 119 -12.30 -8.14 12.28
N LYS A 120 -13.39 -8.08 13.07
CA LYS A 120 -13.58 -8.96 14.23
C LYS A 120 -13.60 -10.44 13.84
N GLU A 121 -14.05 -10.77 12.63
CA GLU A 121 -14.09 -12.16 12.16
C GLU A 121 -12.67 -12.74 12.10
N TYR A 122 -11.71 -12.00 11.53
CA TYR A 122 -10.29 -12.38 11.49
C TYR A 122 -9.66 -12.61 12.87
N LYS A 123 -10.26 -12.14 13.97
CA LYS A 123 -9.75 -12.41 15.32
C LYS A 123 -10.18 -13.77 15.89
N LYS A 124 -11.13 -14.46 15.24
CA LYS A 124 -11.62 -15.78 15.66
C LYS A 124 -10.48 -16.80 15.64
N LYS A 125 -10.46 -17.71 16.63
CA LYS A 125 -9.41 -18.74 16.76
C LYS A 125 -9.32 -19.62 15.51
N SER A 126 -10.45 -19.93 14.86
CA SER A 126 -10.53 -20.72 13.64
C SER A 126 -9.81 -20.10 12.43
N LEU A 127 -9.64 -18.77 12.38
CA LEU A 127 -8.96 -18.09 11.28
C LEU A 127 -7.47 -17.83 11.54
N ARG A 128 -6.95 -18.23 12.71
CA ARG A 128 -5.52 -18.11 13.02
C ARG A 128 -4.63 -18.84 12.01
N PRO A 129 -4.94 -20.08 11.55
CA PRO A 129 -4.15 -20.76 10.54
C PRO A 129 -4.09 -20.01 9.21
N ILE A 130 -5.21 -19.40 8.80
CA ILE A 130 -5.28 -18.62 7.56
C ILE A 130 -4.41 -17.36 7.64
N ILE A 131 -4.49 -16.63 8.77
CA ILE A 131 -3.64 -15.45 8.99
C ILE A 131 -2.17 -15.84 9.08
N TRP A 132 -1.86 -16.96 9.74
CA TRP A 132 -0.50 -17.47 9.82
C TRP A 132 0.04 -17.85 8.44
N GLY A 133 -0.72 -18.58 7.62
CA GLY A 133 -0.36 -18.90 6.24
C GLY A 133 -0.13 -17.65 5.38
N TYR A 134 -0.93 -16.59 5.58
CA TYR A 134 -0.65 -15.29 4.95
C TYR A 134 0.68 -14.69 5.40
N ILE A 135 0.96 -14.68 6.70
CA ILE A 135 2.22 -14.15 7.25
C ILE A 135 3.40 -14.93 6.69
N GLU A 136 3.33 -16.26 6.70
CA GLU A 136 4.38 -17.13 6.15
C GLU A 136 4.61 -16.86 4.66
N ARG A 137 3.54 -16.72 3.87
CA ARG A 137 3.63 -16.48 2.44
C ARG A 137 4.27 -15.14 2.09
N VAL A 138 4.00 -14.10 2.87
CA VAL A 138 4.68 -12.80 2.72
C VAL A 138 6.12 -12.92 3.18
N CYS A 139 6.34 -13.48 4.37
CA CYS A 139 7.64 -13.53 5.01
C CYS A 139 8.64 -14.43 4.29
N SER A 140 8.19 -15.51 3.63
CA SER A 140 9.06 -16.43 2.89
C SER A 140 9.81 -15.76 1.75
N LYS A 141 9.28 -14.64 1.22
CA LYS A 141 9.94 -13.83 0.17
C LYS A 141 11.07 -12.94 0.70
N PHE A 142 11.21 -12.81 2.02
CA PHE A 142 12.21 -11.97 2.66
C PHE A 142 13.14 -12.80 3.55
N GLU A 143 14.31 -12.25 3.83
CA GLU A 143 15.16 -12.71 4.91
C GLU A 143 14.69 -12.04 6.20
N ARG A 144 14.27 -12.82 7.20
CA ARG A 144 13.75 -12.29 8.46
C ARG A 144 14.13 -13.20 9.62
N ASP A 145 14.13 -12.62 10.82
CA ASP A 145 14.06 -13.42 12.04
C ASP A 145 12.65 -14.00 12.19
N LYS A 146 12.55 -15.34 12.25
CA LYS A 146 11.31 -16.12 12.37
C LYS A 146 10.49 -15.71 13.60
N TYR A 147 11.15 -15.27 14.68
CA TYR A 147 10.52 -14.98 15.97
C TYR A 147 10.18 -13.51 16.18
N SER A 148 10.52 -12.63 15.23
CA SER A 148 10.19 -11.20 15.34
C SER A 148 8.68 -10.94 15.42
N ILE A 149 8.23 -10.53 16.60
CA ILE A 149 6.84 -10.12 16.88
C ILE A 149 6.48 -8.86 16.07
N HIS A 150 7.44 -7.98 15.81
CA HIS A 150 7.23 -6.72 15.08
C HIS A 150 6.86 -6.98 13.62
N VAL A 151 7.54 -7.94 12.97
CA VAL A 151 7.23 -8.34 11.60
C VAL A 151 5.82 -8.93 11.50
N GLN A 152 5.43 -9.79 12.46
CA GLN A 152 4.08 -10.36 12.49
C GLN A 152 3.01 -9.27 12.65
N LYS A 153 3.22 -8.34 13.60
CA LYS A 153 2.31 -7.19 13.81
C LYS A 153 2.19 -6.33 12.55
N ALA A 154 3.30 -6.02 11.89
CA ALA A 154 3.31 -5.26 10.64
C ALA A 154 2.56 -5.99 9.51
N CYS A 155 2.73 -7.31 9.38
CA CYS A 155 2.00 -8.11 8.41
C CYS A 155 0.48 -8.06 8.64
N VAL A 156 0.03 -8.18 9.89
CA VAL A 156 -1.40 -8.08 10.27
C VAL A 156 -1.95 -6.68 10.03
N ASP A 157 -1.18 -5.63 10.31
CA ASP A 157 -1.57 -4.25 10.01
C ASP A 157 -1.70 -4.01 8.50
N MET A 158 -0.80 -4.56 7.69
CA MET A 158 -0.87 -4.53 6.24
C MET A 158 -2.04 -5.35 5.70
N LEU A 159 -2.31 -6.53 6.29
CA LEU A 159 -3.48 -7.36 5.97
C LEU A 159 -4.78 -6.60 6.18
N LYS A 160 -4.94 -5.95 7.34
CA LYS A 160 -6.13 -5.16 7.67
C LYS A 160 -6.38 -4.06 6.64
N LYS A 161 -5.33 -3.36 6.20
CA LYS A 161 -5.41 -2.32 5.17
C LYS A 161 -5.77 -2.92 3.81
N ALA A 162 -5.07 -3.98 3.40
CA ALA A 162 -5.27 -4.63 2.11
C ALA A 162 -6.68 -5.21 1.96
N VAL A 163 -7.19 -5.92 2.98
CA VAL A 163 -8.56 -6.46 2.99
C VAL A 163 -9.60 -5.34 2.89
N ARG A 164 -9.43 -4.24 3.65
CA ARG A 164 -10.33 -3.08 3.54
C ARG A 164 -10.37 -2.52 2.12
N GLN A 165 -9.20 -2.40 1.48
CA GLN A 165 -9.10 -1.90 0.12
C GLN A 165 -9.69 -2.87 -0.92
N GLN A 166 -9.48 -4.18 -0.75
CA GLN A 166 -10.11 -5.19 -1.60
C GLN A 166 -11.63 -5.12 -1.49
N ARG A 167 -12.17 -5.05 -0.27
CA ARG A 167 -13.61 -4.91 -0.05
C ARG A 167 -14.18 -3.66 -0.72
N TYR A 168 -13.48 -2.53 -0.62
CA TYR A 168 -13.88 -1.29 -1.30
C TYR A 168 -13.91 -1.46 -2.82
N LYS A 169 -12.87 -2.07 -3.41
CA LYS A 169 -12.81 -2.32 -4.85
C LYS A 169 -13.93 -3.25 -5.32
N LEU A 170 -14.25 -4.28 -4.53
CA LEU A 170 -15.36 -5.19 -4.83
C LEU A 170 -16.70 -4.48 -4.78
N LYS A 171 -16.95 -3.71 -3.71
CA LYS A 171 -18.17 -2.92 -3.58
C LYS A 171 -18.33 -1.97 -4.78
N LYS A 172 -17.28 -1.21 -5.10
CA LYS A 172 -17.32 -0.23 -6.19
C LYS A 172 -17.61 -0.88 -7.55
N LYS A 173 -17.02 -2.04 -7.84
CA LYS A 173 -17.13 -2.69 -9.15
C LYS A 173 -18.40 -3.51 -9.33
N TYR A 174 -18.84 -4.22 -8.29
CA TYR A 174 -19.88 -5.25 -8.42
C TYR A 174 -21.16 -4.94 -7.64
N PHE A 175 -21.16 -3.91 -6.79
CA PHE A 175 -22.34 -3.50 -6.03
C PHE A 175 -22.78 -2.08 -6.42
N ASP A 176 -21.93 -1.06 -6.24
CA ASP A 176 -22.31 0.34 -6.51
C ASP A 176 -22.56 0.64 -7.99
N ALA A 177 -21.97 -0.16 -8.89
CA ALA A 177 -22.12 -0.01 -10.34
C ALA A 177 -23.45 -0.55 -10.88
N PHE A 178 -24.20 -1.32 -10.08
CA PHE A 178 -25.39 -2.03 -10.53
C PHE A 178 -26.60 -1.75 -9.62
N PRO A 179 -27.83 -1.71 -10.16
CA PRO A 179 -29.02 -1.76 -9.32
C PRO A 179 -29.08 -3.09 -8.57
N LEU A 180 -29.75 -3.12 -7.41
CA LEU A 180 -29.71 -4.26 -6.47
C LEU A 180 -30.10 -5.62 -7.07
N HIS A 181 -30.96 -5.64 -8.09
CA HIS A 181 -31.42 -6.87 -8.76
C HIS A 181 -30.40 -7.43 -9.77
N LEU A 182 -29.42 -6.62 -10.20
CA LEU A 182 -28.34 -7.02 -11.11
C LEU A 182 -27.02 -7.33 -10.39
N VAL A 183 -26.99 -7.22 -9.05
CA VAL A 183 -25.82 -7.60 -8.27
C VAL A 183 -25.58 -9.10 -8.45
N PRO A 184 -24.35 -9.53 -8.81
CA PRO A 184 -24.04 -10.94 -8.98
C PRO A 184 -24.36 -11.77 -7.73
N LYS A 185 -24.95 -12.95 -7.92
CA LYS A 185 -25.19 -13.92 -6.85
C LYS A 185 -23.95 -14.77 -6.54
N THR A 186 -23.04 -14.89 -7.51
CA THR A 186 -21.79 -15.63 -7.37
C THR A 186 -20.64 -14.70 -7.03
N SER A 187 -19.67 -15.21 -6.29
CA SER A 187 -18.47 -14.47 -5.91
C SER A 187 -17.66 -14.07 -7.16
N PRO A 188 -17.36 -12.77 -7.34
CA PRO A 188 -16.55 -12.32 -8.46
C PRO A 188 -15.04 -12.59 -8.26
N VAL A 189 -14.65 -13.22 -7.15
CA VAL A 189 -13.25 -13.52 -6.81
C VAL A 189 -13.11 -14.97 -6.39
N SER A 190 -12.15 -15.68 -6.98
CA SER A 190 -11.88 -17.08 -6.69
C SER A 190 -11.40 -17.37 -5.25
N SER A 191 -10.86 -16.37 -4.55
CA SER A 191 -10.39 -16.51 -3.15
C SER A 191 -11.53 -16.49 -2.10
N MET A 192 -12.77 -16.35 -2.54
CA MET A 192 -13.94 -16.18 -1.70
C MET A 192 -15.09 -17.07 -2.19
N SER A 193 -15.80 -17.71 -1.27
CA SER A 193 -16.98 -18.51 -1.59
C SER A 193 -18.22 -17.64 -1.82
N ASP A 194 -19.21 -18.18 -2.51
CA ASP A 194 -20.47 -17.48 -2.80
C ASP A 194 -21.20 -17.06 -1.51
N GLY A 195 -21.27 -17.93 -0.49
CA GLY A 195 -21.88 -17.55 0.79
C GLY A 195 -21.14 -16.43 1.54
N GLN A 196 -19.82 -16.33 1.39
CA GLN A 196 -19.04 -15.19 1.92
C GLN A 196 -19.33 -13.90 1.15
N TRP A 197 -19.51 -14.00 -0.17
CA TRP A 197 -19.91 -12.90 -1.02
C TRP A 197 -21.32 -12.39 -0.68
N ASP A 198 -22.29 -13.29 -0.51
CA ASP A 198 -23.65 -12.94 -0.10
C ASP A 198 -23.66 -12.20 1.23
N THR A 199 -22.89 -12.68 2.21
CA THR A 199 -22.72 -12.00 3.52
C THR A 199 -22.17 -10.57 3.36
N LEU A 200 -21.29 -10.32 2.38
CA LEU A 200 -20.79 -8.96 2.10
C LEU A 200 -21.88 -8.09 1.48
N VAL A 201 -22.63 -8.62 0.51
CA VAL A 201 -23.72 -7.90 -0.17
C VAL A 201 -24.81 -7.52 0.83
N GLU A 202 -25.22 -8.44 1.69
CA GLU A 202 -26.16 -8.17 2.79
C GLU A 202 -25.64 -7.09 3.74
N CYS A 203 -24.36 -7.14 4.10
CA CYS A 203 -23.73 -6.12 4.92
C CYS A 203 -23.78 -4.72 4.28
N TRP A 204 -23.69 -4.62 2.95
CA TRP A 204 -23.79 -3.36 2.22
C TRP A 204 -25.22 -2.85 2.04
N LYS A 205 -26.21 -3.75 1.99
CA LYS A 205 -27.65 -3.40 1.94
C LYS A 205 -28.18 -2.83 3.25
N ASN A 206 -27.54 -3.11 4.38
CA ASN A 206 -27.98 -2.66 5.69
C ASN A 206 -28.13 -1.12 5.75
N GLU A 207 -29.32 -0.63 6.08
CA GLU A 207 -29.67 0.80 6.11
C GLU A 207 -28.72 1.63 6.98
N ASN A 208 -28.36 1.13 8.17
CA ASN A 208 -27.42 1.82 9.05
C ASN A 208 -26.05 2.02 8.38
N LYS A 209 -25.62 1.06 7.56
CA LYS A 209 -24.37 1.17 6.80
C LYS A 209 -24.51 2.15 5.66
N VAL A 210 -25.63 2.15 4.95
CA VAL A 210 -25.91 3.11 3.86
C VAL A 210 -25.88 4.54 4.40
N LEU A 211 -26.63 4.82 5.48
CA LEU A 211 -26.66 6.13 6.13
C LEU A 211 -25.27 6.58 6.61
N THR A 212 -24.48 5.66 7.17
CA THR A 212 -23.10 5.96 7.58
C THR A 212 -22.20 6.27 6.38
N CYS A 213 -22.39 5.58 5.25
CA CYS A 213 -21.61 5.82 4.04
C CYS A 213 -21.93 7.18 3.42
N GLU A 214 -23.21 7.55 3.38
CA GLU A 214 -23.67 8.85 2.88
C GLU A 214 -23.11 10.00 3.72
N LYS A 215 -23.26 9.94 5.05
CA LYS A 215 -22.63 10.90 5.98
C LYS A 215 -21.12 11.02 5.78
N ASN A 216 -20.43 9.90 5.55
CA ASN A 216 -18.99 9.92 5.30
C ASN A 216 -18.63 10.54 3.93
N LYS A 217 -19.50 10.41 2.93
CA LYS A 217 -19.35 11.07 1.62
C LYS A 217 -19.50 12.58 1.79
N ASP A 218 -20.51 13.04 2.51
CA ASP A 218 -20.73 14.47 2.81
C ASP A 218 -19.60 15.06 3.66
N ASN A 219 -19.06 14.29 4.60
CA ASN A 219 -17.88 14.72 5.35
C ASN A 219 -16.64 14.81 4.45
N ARG A 220 -16.55 13.97 3.40
CA ARG A 220 -15.43 14.00 2.46
C ARG A 220 -15.52 15.19 1.51
N THR A 221 -16.71 15.65 1.13
CA THR A 221 -16.89 16.86 0.30
C THR A 221 -16.52 18.14 1.06
N LYS A 222 -16.56 18.10 2.40
CA LYS A 222 -16.13 19.21 3.28
C LYS A 222 -14.62 19.26 3.54
N VAL A 223 -13.83 18.31 3.01
CA VAL A 223 -12.37 18.31 3.21
C VAL A 223 -11.73 19.41 2.39
N GLN A 224 -11.12 20.40 3.06
CA GLN A 224 -10.49 21.56 2.42
C GLN A 224 -9.11 21.26 1.84
N PHE A 225 -8.27 20.51 2.56
CA PHE A 225 -6.90 20.19 2.16
C PHE A 225 -6.73 18.68 1.92
N HIS A 226 -6.10 18.34 0.81
CA HIS A 226 -5.80 16.96 0.45
C HIS A 226 -4.33 16.66 0.74
N GLN A 227 -4.09 15.63 1.56
CA GLN A 227 -2.74 15.17 1.91
C GLN A 227 -1.83 15.02 0.70
N THR A 228 -0.85 15.92 0.59
CA THR A 228 0.13 15.98 -0.52
C THR A 228 1.36 15.11 -0.29
N THR A 229 1.57 14.65 0.96
CA THR A 229 2.76 13.88 1.38
C THR A 229 2.96 12.54 0.63
N GLY A 230 1.91 12.01 0.01
CA GLY A 230 1.96 10.73 -0.69
C GLY A 230 2.32 9.56 0.24
N SER A 231 3.36 8.80 -0.10
CA SER A 231 3.82 7.65 0.69
C SER A 231 4.82 7.99 1.80
N ARG A 232 5.27 9.24 1.89
CA ARG A 232 6.24 9.68 2.89
C ARG A 232 5.59 9.69 4.27
N SER A 233 6.38 9.47 5.32
CA SER A 233 5.90 9.75 6.68
C SER A 233 5.86 11.27 6.88
N TYR A 234 5.08 11.74 7.85
CA TYR A 234 5.08 13.16 8.26
C TYR A 234 6.50 13.67 8.54
N GLU A 235 7.31 12.88 9.24
CA GLU A 235 8.71 13.19 9.53
C GLU A 235 9.56 13.33 8.26
N MET A 236 9.42 12.41 7.31
CA MET A 236 10.13 12.51 6.02
C MET A 236 9.61 13.67 5.15
N GLN A 237 8.33 14.04 5.28
CA GLN A 237 7.77 15.20 4.60
C GLN A 237 8.39 16.50 5.13
N LEU A 238 8.54 16.62 6.45
CA LEU A 238 9.19 17.77 7.05
C LEU A 238 10.65 17.88 6.61
N ILE A 239 11.41 16.77 6.58
CA ILE A 239 12.79 16.76 6.08
C ILE A 239 12.84 17.22 4.62
N HIS A 240 11.89 16.76 3.79
CA HIS A 240 11.85 17.17 2.39
C HIS A 240 11.50 18.66 2.22
N LEU A 241 10.57 19.18 3.02
CA LEU A 241 10.19 20.59 3.01
C LEU A 241 11.27 21.49 3.62
N ALA A 242 12.14 20.98 4.50
CA ALA A 242 13.20 21.78 5.12
C ALA A 242 14.10 22.46 4.08
N ASN A 243 14.41 21.77 2.98
CA ASN A 243 15.18 22.33 1.87
C ASN A 243 14.46 23.48 1.15
N LYS A 244 13.12 23.45 1.12
CA LYS A 244 12.28 24.49 0.48
C LYS A 244 12.16 25.75 1.33
N TYR A 245 12.11 25.61 2.67
CA TYR A 245 11.81 26.71 3.58
C TYR A 245 13.03 27.28 4.33
N GLN A 246 14.25 26.78 4.12
CA GLN A 246 15.50 27.35 4.67
C GLN A 246 15.40 27.83 6.13
N ASN A 247 14.77 27.01 7.00
CA ASN A 247 14.51 27.23 8.44
C ASN A 247 13.23 27.99 8.84
N GLU A 248 12.38 28.41 7.90
CA GLU A 248 11.02 28.88 8.20
C GLU A 248 10.05 27.70 8.41
N PRO A 249 9.01 27.86 9.25
CA PRO A 249 8.00 26.84 9.44
C PRO A 249 7.22 26.61 8.12
N PRO A 250 7.10 25.35 7.64
CA PRO A 250 6.41 25.09 6.37
C PRO A 250 4.94 25.53 6.42
N ASN A 251 4.45 26.06 5.31
CA ASN A 251 3.06 26.48 5.15
C ASN A 251 2.09 25.29 5.34
N ALA A 252 0.91 25.54 5.93
CA ALA A 252 -0.08 24.50 6.20
C ALA A 252 -0.53 23.77 4.91
N LEU A 253 -0.61 24.48 3.77
CA LEU A 253 -0.91 23.86 2.47
C LEU A 253 0.14 22.85 2.03
N ASP A 254 1.41 23.10 2.33
CA ASP A 254 2.53 22.24 1.93
C ASP A 254 2.74 21.06 2.90
N ILE A 255 2.26 21.20 4.14
CA ILE A 255 2.28 20.13 5.16
C ILE A 255 1.14 19.12 4.94
N PHE A 256 -0.06 19.62 4.63
CA PHE A 256 -1.31 18.82 4.62
C PHE A 256 -1.80 18.44 3.22
#